data_AF-K2EIU0-F1
#
_entry.id   AF-K2EIU0-F1
#
_cell.length_a   1.000
_cell.length_b   1.000
_cell.length_c   1.000
_cell.angle_alpha   90.00
_cell.angle_beta   90.00
_cell.angle_gamma   90.00
#
_symmetry.space_group_name_H-M   'P 1'
#
loop_
_entity.id
_entity.type
_entity.pdbx_description
1 polymer ?
#
loop_
_entity_poly.entity_id
_entity_poly.type
_entity_poly.pdbx_seq_one_letter_code
_entity_poly.pdbx_strand_id
1 'polypeptide(L)' 'MKKLKSYQYNVVSRFCEDLAKGLMLAIILGQTIVRDLSPIQRIFSITTSSSSALLLLILAIYFSKEKQHE' A
#
# COMPACT_ATOMS: atom_id res chain seq x y z
N MET A 1 15.36 -0.90 20.66
CA MET A 1 14.19 -1.36 19.88
C MET A 1 14.14 -2.88 19.95
N LYS A 2 13.00 -3.49 20.32
CA LYS A 2 12.86 -4.95 20.28
C LYS A 2 12.79 -5.37 18.80
N LYS A 3 13.67 -6.28 18.37
CA LYS A 3 13.58 -6.88 17.03
C LYS A 3 12.30 -7.72 16.94
N LEU A 4 11.58 -7.58 15.83
CA LEU A 4 10.42 -8.40 15.52
C LEU A 4 10.88 -9.83 15.24
N LYS A 5 10.06 -10.83 15.56
CA LYS A 5 10.34 -12.23 15.19
C LYS A 5 10.06 -12.43 13.70
N SER A 6 10.76 -13.36 13.05
CA SER A 6 10.58 -13.71 11.61
C SER A 6 9.11 -13.89 11.17
N TYR A 7 8.26 -14.51 12.01
CA TYR A 7 6.82 -14.64 11.74
C TYR A 7 6.10 -13.27 11.67
N GLN A 8 6.46 -12.33 12.53
CA GLN A 8 5.85 -10.99 12.57
C GLN A 8 6.21 -10.17 11.33
N TYR A 9 7.47 -10.25 10.87
CA TYR A 9 7.87 -9.64 9.59
C TYR A 9 7.07 -10.19 8.41
N ASN A 10 6.84 -11.50 8.38
CA ASN A 10 6.07 -12.14 7.32
C ASN A 10 4.58 -11.71 7.32
N VAL A 11 3.98 -11.54 8.50
CA VAL A 11 2.60 -11.05 8.63
C VAL A 11 2.48 -9.60 8.17
N VAL A 12 3.42 -8.74 8.57
CA VAL A 12 3.42 -7.31 8.17
C VAL A 12 3.64 -7.17 6.66
N SER A 13 4.57 -7.94 6.09
CA SER A 13 4.83 -7.93 4.65
C SER A 13 3.58 -8.30 3.84
N ARG A 14 2.91 -9.41 4.20
CA ARG A 14 1.65 -9.82 3.55
C ARG A 14 0.53 -8.79 3.73
N PHE A 15 0.41 -8.22 4.93
CA PHE A 15 -0.59 -7.19 5.20
C PHE A 15 -0.41 -5.94 4.34
N CYS A 16 0.83 -5.46 4.19
CA CYS A 16 1.14 -4.33 3.32
C CYS A 16 0.86 -4.66 1.84
N GLU A 17 1.15 -5.89 1.40
CA GLU A 17 0.87 -6.35 0.04
C GLU A 17 -0.64 -6.41 -0.24
N ASP A 18 -1.43 -6.96 0.68
CA ASP A 18 -2.88 -7.05 0.57
C ASP A 18 -3.54 -5.67 0.59
N LEU A 19 -3.05 -4.75 1.44
CA LEU A 19 -3.48 -3.35 1.43
C LEU A 19 -3.17 -2.65 0.11
N ALA A 20 -1.98 -2.86 -0.47
CA ALA A 20 -1.62 -2.26 -1.75
C ALA A 20 -2.55 -2.76 -2.88
N LYS A 21 -2.82 -4.06 -2.93
CA LYS A 21 -3.78 -4.66 -3.87
C LYS A 21 -5.20 -4.13 -3.67
N GLY A 22 -5.66 -4.06 -2.42
CA GLY A 22 -6.97 -3.54 -2.06
C GLY A 22 -7.14 -2.07 -2.44
N LEU A 23 -6.10 -1.25 -2.23
CA LEU A 23 -6.10 0.16 -2.62
C LEU A 23 -6.16 0.32 -4.13
N MET A 24 -5.43 -0.51 -4.89
CA MET A 24 -5.46 -0.49 -6.35
C MET A 24 -6.85 -0.87 -6.88
N LEU A 25 -7.49 -1.89 -6.32
CA LEU A 25 -8.88 -2.27 -6.63
C LEU A 25 -9.86 -1.14 -6.28
N ALA A 26 -9.71 -0.50 -5.13
CA ALA A 26 -10.53 0.63 -4.71
C ALA A 26 -10.38 1.83 -5.65
N ILE A 27 -9.17 2.10 -6.15
CA ILE A 27 -8.95 3.13 -7.17
C ILE A 27 -9.67 2.76 -8.47
N ILE A 28 -9.52 1.52 -8.95
CA ILE A 28 -10.16 1.07 -10.21
C ILE A 28 -11.68 1.14 -10.10
N LEU A 29 -12.26 0.62 -9.02
CA LEU A 29 -13.71 0.60 -8.79
C LEU A 29 -14.25 1.99 -8.45
N GLY A 30 -13.49 2.79 -7.70
CA GLY A 30 -13.88 4.12 -7.23
C GLY A 30 -13.88 5.18 -8.33
N GLN A 31 -13.28 4.92 -9.50
CA GLN A 31 -13.28 5.84 -10.66
C GLN A 31 -14.68 6.26 -11.11
N THR A 32 -15.71 5.46 -10.83
CA THR A 32 -17.13 5.82 -11.05
C THR A 32 -17.63 6.87 -10.06
N ILE A 33 -17.19 6.84 -8.80
CA ILE A 33 -17.55 7.77 -7.74
C ILE A 33 -16.78 9.09 -7.89
N VAL A 34 -15.52 9.05 -8.33
CA VAL A 34 -14.69 10.25 -8.55
C VAL A 34 -15.03 10.96 -9.87
N ARG A 35 -15.99 10.45 -10.65
CA ARG A 35 -16.33 10.97 -11.99
C ARG A 35 -16.98 12.35 -11.94
N ASP A 36 -17.72 12.63 -10.87
CA ASP A 36 -18.42 13.91 -10.66
C ASP A 36 -17.59 14.94 -9.87
N LEU A 37 -16.38 14.56 -9.44
CA LEU A 37 -15.46 15.48 -8.77
C LEU A 37 -14.72 16.36 -9.78
N SER A 38 -14.32 17.55 -9.32
CA SER A 38 -13.53 18.46 -10.15
C SER A 38 -12.23 17.77 -10.63
N PRO A 39 -11.73 18.07 -11.84
CA PRO A 39 -10.54 17.41 -12.41
C PRO A 39 -9.32 17.45 -11.47
N ILE A 40 -9.16 18.54 -10.72
CA ILE A 40 -8.07 18.73 -9.76
C ILE A 40 -8.22 17.78 -8.57
N GLN A 41 -9.42 17.65 -7.99
CA GLN A 41 -9.67 16.73 -6.88
C GLN A 41 -9.46 15.27 -7.28
N ARG A 42 -9.83 14.92 -8.52
CA ARG A 42 -9.61 13.58 -9.07
C ARG A 42 -8.12 13.26 -9.21
N ILE A 43 -7.33 14.20 -9.73
CA ILE A 43 -5.86 14.06 -9.83
C ILE A 43 -5.26 13.89 -8.43
N PHE A 44 -5.60 14.76 -7.47
CA PHE A 44 -5.11 14.65 -6.10
C PHE A 44 -5.45 13.30 -5.45
N SER A 45 -6.70 12.84 -5.57
CA SER A 45 -7.13 11.54 -5.03
C SER A 45 -6.34 10.37 -5.62
N ILE A 46 -6.14 10.36 -6.95
CA ILE A 46 -5.36 9.32 -7.63
C ILE A 46 -3.89 9.38 -7.19
N THR A 47 -3.30 10.57 -7.13
CA THR A 47 -1.91 10.77 -6.72
C THR A 47 -1.69 10.32 -5.28
N THR A 48 -2.49 10.78 -4.32
CA THR A 48 -2.36 10.41 -2.90
C THR A 48 -2.52 8.90 -2.72
N SER A 49 -3.51 8.29 -3.37
CA SER A 49 -3.73 6.84 -3.26
C SER A 49 -2.58 6.05 -3.88
N SER A 50 -2.06 6.48 -5.03
CA SER A 50 -0.91 5.83 -5.68
C SER A 50 0.36 5.94 -4.84
N SER A 51 0.61 7.11 -4.24
CA SER A 51 1.74 7.32 -3.32
C SER A 51 1.62 6.45 -2.06
N SER A 52 0.43 6.32 -1.49
CA SER A 52 0.19 5.44 -0.34
C SER A 52 0.41 3.97 -0.67
N ALA A 53 -0.06 3.49 -1.83
CA ALA A 53 0.22 2.13 -2.29
C ALA A 53 1.72 1.88 -2.45
N LEU A 54 2.45 2.81 -3.06
CA LEU A 54 3.90 2.72 -3.23
C LEU A 54 4.63 2.66 -1.88
N LEU A 55 4.25 3.50 -0.91
CA LEU A 55 4.83 3.48 0.43
C LEU A 55 4.60 2.13 1.13
N LEU A 56 3.38 1.59 1.05
CA LEU A 56 3.07 0.27 1.60
C LEU A 56 3.88 -0.84 0.92
N LEU A 57 4.06 -0.76 -0.40
CA LEU A 57 4.88 -1.72 -1.15
C LEU A 57 6.35 -1.65 -0.74
N ILE A 58 6.91 -0.45 -0.56
CA ILE A 58 8.27 -0.23 -0.08
C ILE A 58 8.44 -0.83 1.32
N LEU A 59 7.48 -0.59 2.22
CA LEU A 59 7.49 -1.20 3.56
C LEU A 59 7.41 -2.73 3.49
N ALA A 60 6.56 -3.29 2.64
CA ALA A 60 6.43 -4.73 2.44
C ALA A 60 7.77 -5.36 2.00
N ILE A 61 8.46 -4.71 1.06
CA ILE A 61 9.77 -5.14 0.55
C ILE A 61 10.84 -5.01 1.63
N TYR A 62 10.86 -3.89 2.37
CA TYR A 62 11.81 -3.66 3.45
C TYR A 62 11.70 -4.75 4.52
N PHE A 63 10.50 -5.01 5.03
CA PHE A 63 10.24 -6.05 6.02
C PHE A 63 10.51 -7.46 5.47
N SER A 64 10.29 -7.70 4.17
CA SER A 64 10.63 -8.98 3.55
C SER A 64 12.13 -9.21 3.40
N LYS A 65 12.93 -8.15 3.18
CA LYS A 65 14.40 -8.25 3.09
C LYS A 65 15.04 -8.46 4.46
N GLU A 66 14.53 -7.81 5.49
CA GLU A 66 15.02 -7.98 6.86
C GLU A 66 14.90 -9.44 7.34
N LYS A 67 13.84 -10.14 6.91
CA LYS A 67 13.67 -11.59 7.12
C LYS A 67 14.78 -12.45 6.49
N GLN A 68 15.40 -12.04 5.38
CA GLN A 68 16.41 -12.84 4.68
C GLN A 68 17.82 -12.71 5.30
N HIS A 69 18.02 -11.72 6.17
CA HIS A 69 19.32 -11.43 6.81
C HIS A 69 19.39 -11.84 8.29
N GLU A 70 18.36 -12.54 8.80
CA GLU A 70 18.27 -13.09 10.16
C GLU A 70 18.30 -14.63 10.13
#